data_AF-A0A261WCK8-F1
#
_entry.id   AF-A0A261WCK8-F1
#
_cell.length_a   1.000
_cell.length_b   1.000
_cell.length_c   1.000
_cell.angle_alpha   90.00
_cell.angle_beta   90.00
_cell.angle_gamma   90.00
#
_symmetry.space_group_name_H-M   'P 1'
#
loop_
_entity.id
_entity.type
_entity.pdbx_description
1 polymer ?
#
loop_
_entity_poly.entity_id
_entity_poly.type
_entity_poly.pdbx_seq_one_letter_code
_entity_poly.pdbx_strand_id
1 'polypeptide(L)'
;MQSHNYVPGVSGWKIDENGRLELNDGNRRVIANMQMVTTAGPGMTNDQTQASITESLREEVSARSHADKSVATQIGALQYNVGRDMPFTVEGDQAILSRASIDAAKISPLWVVRTTTNAAGQAVMAGIGAGLGCMCEGGHTRTPGDKEERAEVKVDFTGDVSKLLDKLLAAISETEQGKALTAKIDQIPYRSEVQLSDRVETLEACVKVLNEHLGQMITAVCALSEKTLPR
;
A
#
# COMPACT_ATOMS: atom_id res chain seq x y z
N MET A 1 -49.86 21.87 -62.00
CA MET A 1 -50.03 20.50 -62.55
C MET A 1 -51.37 20.40 -63.27
N GLN A 2 -51.52 19.63 -64.35
CA GLN A 2 -52.81 19.52 -65.06
C GLN A 2 -52.99 18.15 -65.74
N SER A 3 -54.25 17.79 -66.02
CA SER A 3 -54.59 16.62 -66.82
C SER A 3 -54.23 16.83 -68.30
N HIS A 4 -54.05 15.72 -69.02
CA HIS A 4 -53.70 15.75 -70.44
C HIS A 4 -54.79 16.38 -71.32
N ASN A 5 -56.05 16.29 -70.91
CA ASN A 5 -57.23 16.82 -71.62
C ASN A 5 -57.76 18.15 -71.04
N TYR A 6 -56.92 18.90 -70.31
CA TYR A 6 -57.36 20.12 -69.67
C TYR A 6 -57.68 21.21 -70.70
N VAL A 7 -58.94 21.65 -70.70
CA VAL A 7 -59.45 22.82 -71.43
C VAL A 7 -60.17 23.73 -70.42
N PRO A 8 -59.73 24.98 -70.22
CA PRO A 8 -60.30 25.89 -69.23
C PRO A 8 -61.82 26.00 -69.33
N GLY A 9 -62.52 25.74 -68.22
CA GLY A 9 -63.98 25.79 -68.13
C GLY A 9 -64.74 24.71 -68.90
N VAL A 10 -64.06 23.77 -69.59
CA VAL A 10 -64.70 22.77 -70.45
C VAL A 10 -64.42 21.34 -69.97
N SER A 11 -63.15 20.94 -69.84
CA SER A 11 -62.79 19.56 -69.49
C SER A 11 -61.48 19.45 -68.71
N GLY A 12 -61.32 18.35 -67.97
CA GLY A 12 -60.10 17.99 -67.27
C GLY A 12 -59.89 18.76 -65.97
N TRP A 13 -58.68 18.66 -65.42
CA TRP A 13 -58.33 19.30 -64.15
C TRP A 13 -57.01 20.06 -64.21
N LYS A 14 -56.92 21.12 -63.42
CA LYS A 14 -55.69 21.90 -63.23
C LYS A 14 -55.54 22.34 -61.79
N ILE A 15 -54.33 22.21 -61.27
CA ILE A 15 -53.87 22.81 -60.02
C ILE A 15 -52.87 23.90 -60.42
N ASP A 16 -53.18 25.15 -60.09
CA ASP A 16 -52.25 26.27 -60.30
C ASP A 16 -51.20 26.38 -59.20
N GLU A 17 -50.25 27.29 -59.36
CA GLU A 17 -49.16 27.51 -58.41
C GLU A 17 -49.64 28.08 -57.06
N ASN A 18 -50.85 28.65 -57.02
CA ASN A 18 -51.48 29.15 -55.82
C ASN A 18 -52.27 28.06 -55.08
N GLY A 19 -52.22 26.82 -55.54
CA GLY A 19 -52.93 25.69 -54.94
C GLY A 19 -54.43 25.64 -55.28
N ARG A 20 -54.90 26.40 -56.27
CA ARG A 20 -56.30 26.35 -56.70
C ARG A 20 -56.52 25.16 -57.62
N LEU A 21 -57.40 24.26 -57.20
CA LEU A 21 -57.90 23.16 -58.01
C LEU A 21 -59.12 23.60 -58.82
N GLU A 22 -59.05 23.39 -60.12
CA GLU A 22 -60.19 23.47 -61.02
C GLU A 22 -60.48 22.08 -61.61
N LEU A 23 -61.74 21.66 -61.49
CA LEU A 23 -62.26 20.43 -62.09
C LEU A 23 -63.38 20.79 -63.06
N ASN A 24 -63.27 20.35 -64.31
CA ASN A 24 -64.26 20.56 -65.36
C ASN A 24 -64.68 19.20 -65.95
N ASP A 25 -65.98 18.92 -65.96
CA ASP A 25 -66.56 17.67 -66.51
C ASP A 25 -67.65 17.95 -67.57
N GLY A 26 -67.48 19.01 -68.36
CA GLY A 26 -68.41 19.44 -69.42
C GLY A 26 -69.70 20.12 -68.92
N ASN A 27 -70.32 19.60 -67.86
CA ASN A 27 -71.58 20.13 -67.30
C ASN A 27 -71.41 20.81 -65.94
N ARG A 28 -70.27 20.63 -65.27
CA ARG A 28 -70.00 21.20 -63.94
C ARG A 28 -68.57 21.69 -63.87
N ARG A 29 -68.43 22.85 -63.23
CA ARG A 29 -67.14 23.45 -62.88
C ARG A 29 -67.05 23.57 -61.37
N VAL A 30 -66.03 22.94 -60.79
CA VAL A 30 -65.72 23.06 -59.35
C VAL A 30 -64.40 23.80 -59.21
N ILE A 31 -64.40 24.80 -58.34
CA ILE A 31 -63.22 25.57 -57.97
C ILE A 31 -63.06 25.44 -56.47
N ALA A 32 -61.91 24.94 -56.04
CA ALA A 32 -61.56 24.84 -54.63
C ALA A 32 -60.11 25.26 -54.43
N ASN A 33 -59.81 25.82 -53.25
CA ASN A 33 -58.44 26.00 -52.82
C ASN A 33 -57.98 24.71 -52.14
N MET A 34 -56.91 24.10 -52.63
CA MET A 34 -56.29 22.96 -51.96
C MET A 34 -55.42 23.47 -50.82
N GLN A 35 -55.73 23.02 -49.61
CA GLN A 35 -54.85 23.17 -48.47
C GLN A 35 -54.07 21.87 -48.29
N MET A 36 -52.76 21.93 -48.55
CA MET A 36 -51.88 20.81 -48.22
C MET A 36 -51.71 20.74 -46.71
N VAL A 37 -52.05 19.59 -46.12
CA VAL A 37 -51.76 19.30 -44.71
C VAL A 37 -50.66 18.25 -44.69
N THR A 38 -49.48 18.62 -44.22
CA THR A 38 -48.41 17.66 -43.95
C THR A 38 -48.69 17.02 -42.59
N THR A 39 -49.08 15.75 -42.60
CA THR A 39 -49.21 14.94 -41.38
C THR A 39 -47.91 14.19 -41.16
N ALA A 40 -47.46 14.09 -39.91
CA ALA A 40 -46.25 13.34 -39.58
C ALA A 40 -46.44 11.80 -39.65
N GLY A 41 -47.67 11.34 -39.92
CA GLY A 41 -48.03 9.96 -40.23
C GLY A 41 -49.49 9.86 -40.71
N PRO A 42 -49.98 8.67 -41.11
CA PRO A 42 -51.38 8.48 -41.50
C PRO A 42 -52.33 8.87 -40.35
N GLY A 43 -53.13 9.91 -40.55
CA GLY A 43 -54.15 10.33 -39.57
C GLY A 43 -53.64 11.00 -38.29
N MET A 44 -52.33 11.29 -38.18
CA MET A 44 -51.77 12.00 -37.02
C MET A 44 -51.46 13.46 -37.33
N THR A 45 -51.89 14.38 -36.47
CA THR A 45 -51.46 15.77 -36.54
C THR A 45 -50.02 15.92 -36.03
N ASN A 46 -49.37 17.04 -36.35
CA ASN A 46 -48.04 17.36 -35.82
C ASN A 46 -48.05 17.43 -34.29
N ASP A 47 -49.12 17.96 -33.69
CA ASP A 47 -49.27 18.05 -32.23
C ASP A 47 -49.30 16.66 -31.57
N GLN A 48 -50.03 15.71 -32.16
CA GLN A 48 -50.09 14.33 -31.67
C GLN A 48 -48.72 13.64 -31.75
N THR A 49 -47.96 13.93 -32.81
CA THR A 49 -46.62 13.37 -32.98
C THR A 49 -45.64 13.97 -31.97
N GLN A 50 -45.71 15.28 -31.75
CA GLN A 50 -44.90 15.97 -30.74
C GLN A 50 -45.20 15.46 -29.33
N ALA A 51 -46.48 15.23 -29.01
CA ALA A 51 -46.89 14.65 -27.72
C ALA A 51 -46.31 13.24 -27.54
N SER A 52 -46.38 12.39 -28.58
CA SER A 52 -45.81 11.03 -28.54
C SER A 52 -44.29 11.02 -28.34
N ILE A 53 -43.57 11.92 -29.01
CA ILE A 53 -42.10 12.05 -28.83
C ILE A 53 -41.78 12.51 -27.41
N THR A 54 -42.54 13.49 -26.90
CA THR A 54 -42.35 14.02 -25.54
C THR A 54 -42.58 12.94 -24.48
N GLU A 55 -43.59 12.10 -24.66
CA GLU A 55 -43.87 10.97 -23.77
C GLU A 55 -42.73 9.94 -23.81
N SER A 56 -42.34 9.52 -25.00
CA SER A 56 -41.26 8.53 -25.17
C SER A 56 -39.94 9.02 -24.56
N LEU A 57 -39.61 10.31 -24.73
CA LEU A 57 -38.44 10.91 -24.11
C LEU A 57 -38.55 10.92 -22.58
N ARG A 58 -39.74 11.19 -22.01
CA ARG A 58 -39.96 11.17 -20.56
C ARG A 58 -39.75 9.76 -19.99
N GLU A 59 -40.28 8.74 -20.66
CA GLU A 59 -40.10 7.34 -20.27
C GLU A 59 -38.61 6.95 -20.30
N GLU A 60 -37.90 7.32 -21.36
CA GLU A 60 -36.46 7.03 -21.47
C GLU A 60 -35.64 7.72 -20.35
N VAL A 61 -35.93 9.00 -20.06
CA VAL A 61 -35.28 9.74 -18.98
C VAL A 61 -35.54 9.07 -17.63
N SER A 62 -36.77 8.59 -17.40
CA SER A 62 -37.13 7.86 -16.18
C SER A 62 -36.36 6.54 -16.06
N ALA A 63 -36.28 5.77 -17.14
CA ALA A 63 -35.54 4.51 -17.20
C ALA A 63 -34.04 4.71 -16.94
N ARG A 64 -33.43 5.74 -17.55
CA ARG A 64 -32.03 6.11 -17.32
C ARG A 64 -31.78 6.52 -15.87
N SER A 65 -32.65 7.33 -15.28
CA SER A 65 -32.55 7.71 -13.87
C SER A 65 -32.61 6.51 -12.92
N HIS A 66 -33.47 5.53 -13.23
CA HIS A 66 -33.54 4.28 -12.47
C HIS A 66 -32.25 3.45 -12.59
N ALA A 67 -31.71 3.33 -13.81
CA ALA A 67 -30.43 2.65 -14.05
C ALA A 67 -29.28 3.32 -13.27
N ASP A 68 -29.18 4.64 -13.31
CA ASP A 68 -28.14 5.39 -12.60
C ASP A 68 -28.21 5.16 -11.07
N LYS A 69 -29.42 5.15 -10.50
CA LYS A 69 -29.61 4.83 -9.06
C LYS A 69 -29.18 3.41 -8.72
N SER A 70 -29.48 2.44 -9.59
CA SER A 70 -29.07 1.04 -9.40
C SER A 70 -27.55 0.91 -9.45
N VAL A 71 -26.91 1.55 -10.44
CA VAL A 71 -25.45 1.58 -10.58
C VAL A 71 -24.80 2.24 -9.36
N ALA A 72 -25.31 3.39 -8.89
CA ALA A 72 -24.80 4.06 -7.70
C ALA A 72 -24.88 3.16 -6.45
N THR A 73 -25.96 2.40 -6.30
CA THR A 73 -26.13 1.44 -5.19
C THR A 73 -25.13 0.30 -5.28
N GLN A 74 -24.91 -0.27 -6.47
CA GLN A 74 -23.92 -1.33 -6.67
C GLN A 74 -22.50 -0.84 -6.43
N ILE A 75 -22.15 0.37 -6.91
CA ILE A 75 -20.85 1.00 -6.65
C ILE A 75 -20.65 1.20 -5.13
N GLY A 76 -21.65 1.71 -4.41
CA GLY A 76 -21.58 1.87 -2.96
C GLY A 76 -21.37 0.55 -2.23
N ALA A 77 -22.07 -0.52 -2.64
CA ALA A 77 -21.90 -1.85 -2.07
C ALA A 77 -20.50 -2.43 -2.33
N LEU A 78 -19.94 -2.22 -3.53
CA LEU A 78 -18.57 -2.64 -3.86
C LEU A 78 -17.53 -1.85 -3.07
N GLN A 79 -17.67 -0.52 -2.97
CA GLN A 79 -16.77 0.33 -2.19
C GLN A 79 -16.76 -0.05 -0.71
N TYR A 80 -17.91 -0.42 -0.15
CA TYR A 80 -18.02 -0.92 1.21
C TYR A 80 -17.24 -2.23 1.44
N ASN A 81 -17.10 -3.06 0.40
CA ASN A 81 -16.33 -4.30 0.45
C ASN A 81 -14.82 -4.08 0.19
N VAL A 82 -14.43 -2.98 -0.46
CA VAL A 82 -13.01 -2.66 -0.77
C VAL A 82 -12.25 -2.09 0.45
N GLY A 83 -12.95 -1.67 1.52
CA GLY A 83 -12.35 -1.10 2.73
C GLY A 83 -12.49 -1.93 4.01
N ARG A 84 -13.21 -3.07 3.99
CA ARG A 84 -13.35 -3.94 5.17
C ARG A 84 -12.41 -5.14 5.07
N ASP A 85 -11.42 -5.17 5.96
CA ASP A 85 -10.60 -6.34 6.32
C ASP A 85 -10.10 -7.17 5.13
N MET A 86 -9.51 -6.53 4.12
CA MET A 86 -8.64 -7.29 3.23
C MET A 86 -7.34 -7.59 4.00
N PRO A 87 -6.99 -8.88 4.22
CA PRO A 87 -5.81 -9.24 5.01
C PRO A 87 -4.50 -8.90 4.29
N PHE A 88 -4.58 -8.43 3.04
CA PHE A 88 -3.46 -7.89 2.29
C PHE A 88 -3.82 -6.60 1.55
N THR A 89 -2.83 -5.72 1.43
CA THR A 89 -2.85 -4.58 0.50
C THR A 89 -1.93 -4.87 -0.68
N VAL A 90 -2.26 -4.34 -1.86
CA VAL A 90 -1.39 -4.42 -3.04
C VAL A 90 -0.89 -3.02 -3.36
N GLU A 91 0.41 -2.80 -3.23
CA GLU A 91 1.09 -1.55 -3.57
C GLU A 91 2.02 -1.81 -4.77
N GLY A 92 1.60 -1.37 -5.96
CA GLY A 92 2.31 -1.66 -7.21
C GLY A 92 2.39 -3.17 -7.48
N ASP A 93 3.61 -3.69 -7.61
CA ASP A 93 3.88 -5.11 -7.86
C ASP A 93 4.05 -5.94 -6.56
N GLN A 94 3.83 -5.35 -5.38
CA GLN A 94 3.96 -6.05 -4.09
C GLN A 94 2.61 -6.24 -3.39
N ALA A 95 2.37 -7.47 -2.91
CA ALA A 95 1.28 -7.79 -1.99
C ALA A 95 1.82 -7.83 -0.55
N ILE A 96 1.25 -7.01 0.33
CA ILE A 96 1.61 -6.85 1.74
C ILE A 96 0.50 -7.47 2.59
N LEU A 97 0.80 -8.58 3.29
CA LEU A 97 -0.14 -9.21 4.22
C LEU A 97 -0.02 -8.56 5.62
N SER A 98 -1.04 -7.80 6.04
CA SER A 98 -1.05 -7.08 7.33
C SER A 98 -1.24 -8.02 8.53
N ARG A 99 -1.93 -9.14 8.32
CA ARG A 99 -2.16 -10.19 9.33
C ARG A 99 -2.13 -11.56 8.68
N ALA A 100 -1.03 -12.28 8.86
CA ALA A 100 -0.93 -13.70 8.57
C ALA A 100 -0.52 -14.42 9.85
N SER A 101 -1.38 -15.30 10.36
CA SER A 101 -1.04 -16.28 11.38
C SER A 101 -1.00 -17.65 10.75
N ILE A 102 -0.01 -18.46 11.12
CA ILE A 102 0.02 -19.87 10.74
C ILE A 102 -0.44 -20.66 11.95
N ASP A 103 -1.69 -21.10 11.92
CA ASP A 103 -2.39 -21.74 13.05
C ASP A 103 -1.77 -23.11 13.42
N ALA A 104 -1.21 -23.81 12.43
CA ALA A 104 -0.51 -25.08 12.62
C ALA A 104 0.62 -25.21 11.58
N ALA A 105 1.65 -24.40 11.71
CA ALA A 105 2.82 -24.54 10.86
C ALA A 105 3.54 -25.85 11.23
N LYS A 106 3.43 -26.90 10.40
CA LYS A 106 4.44 -27.96 10.36
C LYS A 106 5.70 -27.36 9.73
N ILE A 107 6.36 -26.48 10.46
CA ILE A 107 7.69 -26.01 10.07
C ILE A 107 8.59 -27.22 10.17
N SER A 108 9.32 -27.51 9.09
CA SER A 108 10.29 -28.59 9.08
C SER A 108 11.24 -28.41 10.28
N PRO A 109 11.63 -29.48 10.99
CA PRO A 109 12.68 -29.40 12.00
C PRO A 109 14.04 -28.98 11.41
N LEU A 110 14.17 -28.94 10.08
CA LEU A 110 15.32 -28.41 9.37
C LEU A 110 15.21 -26.89 9.21
N TRP A 111 15.92 -26.18 10.06
CA TRP A 111 16.17 -24.75 9.94
C TRP A 111 17.56 -24.56 9.34
N VAL A 112 17.70 -23.62 8.40
CA VAL A 112 19.00 -23.27 7.82
C VAL A 112 19.32 -21.84 8.23
N VAL A 113 20.42 -21.69 8.95
CA VAL A 113 21.05 -20.38 9.20
C VAL A 113 22.02 -20.14 8.06
N ARG A 114 21.77 -19.11 7.24
CA ARG A 114 22.72 -18.70 6.21
C ARG A 114 23.73 -17.73 6.83
N THR A 115 24.99 -18.15 6.84
CA THR A 115 26.11 -17.28 7.13
C THR A 115 26.78 -16.88 5.81
N THR A 116 27.14 -15.61 5.67
CA THR A 116 27.94 -15.11 4.55
C THR A 116 29.15 -14.40 5.10
N THR A 117 30.26 -14.44 4.36
CA THR A 117 31.46 -13.69 4.74
C THR A 117 31.41 -12.33 4.08
N ASN A 118 31.49 -11.26 4.86
CA ASN A 118 31.53 -9.90 4.33
C ASN A 118 32.90 -9.59 3.70
N ALA A 119 33.02 -8.42 3.07
CA ALA A 119 34.26 -7.98 2.42
C ALA A 119 35.47 -7.85 3.37
N ALA A 120 35.22 -7.80 4.69
CA ALA A 120 36.27 -7.75 5.72
C ALA A 120 36.67 -9.14 6.22
N GLY A 121 36.19 -10.23 5.60
CA GLY A 121 36.51 -11.60 6.00
C GLY A 121 35.75 -12.09 7.24
N GLN A 122 34.75 -11.35 7.72
CA GLN A 122 33.97 -11.72 8.90
C GLN A 122 32.73 -12.50 8.51
N ALA A 123 32.49 -13.63 9.19
CA ALA A 123 31.24 -14.37 9.07
C ALA A 123 30.11 -13.56 9.71
N VAL A 124 29.13 -13.16 8.88
CA VAL A 124 27.92 -12.45 9.30
C VAL A 124 26.70 -13.32 9.01
N MET A 125 25.75 -13.34 9.95
CA MET A 125 24.46 -14.00 9.71
C MET A 125 23.65 -13.17 8.72
N ALA A 126 23.32 -13.76 7.58
CA ALA A 126 22.56 -13.12 6.51
C ALA A 126 21.06 -13.48 6.52
N GLY A 127 20.64 -14.38 7.41
CA GLY A 127 19.23 -14.68 7.64
C GLY A 127 18.99 -16.05 8.28
N ILE A 128 17.84 -16.16 8.95
CA ILE A 128 17.29 -17.41 9.49
C ILE A 128 16.14 -17.83 8.57
N GLY A 129 16.31 -18.94 7.87
CA GLY A 129 15.28 -19.51 6.99
C GLY A 129 14.59 -20.69 7.66
N ALA A 130 13.28 -20.56 7.91
CA ALA A 130 12.42 -21.70 8.20
C ALA A 130 12.22 -22.47 6.87
N GLY A 131 12.75 -23.69 6.79
CA GLY A 131 12.59 -24.55 5.63
C GLY A 131 11.13 -24.96 5.46
N LEU A 132 10.33 -24.16 4.75
CA LEU A 132 9.25 -24.71 3.95
C LEU A 132 9.93 -25.55 2.89
N GLY A 133 9.75 -26.87 2.92
CA GLY A 133 10.23 -27.74 1.85
C GLY A 133 9.51 -27.44 0.54
N CYS A 134 9.80 -26.30 -0.10
CA CYS A 134 9.56 -26.18 -1.52
C CYS A 134 10.69 -26.93 -2.22
N MET A 135 10.33 -27.95 -3.00
CA MET A 135 11.16 -28.45 -4.10
C MET A 135 11.24 -27.40 -5.22
N CYS A 136 11.73 -26.22 -4.88
CA CYS A 136 12.03 -25.16 -5.83
C CYS A 136 13.53 -25.25 -6.13
N GLU A 137 13.92 -26.16 -7.02
CA GLU A 137 15.18 -26.05 -7.76
C GLU A 137 15.12 -24.77 -8.59
N GLY A 138 15.51 -23.64 -8.02
CA GLY A 138 15.42 -22.37 -8.74
C GLY A 138 16.13 -21.24 -8.01
N GLY A 139 17.36 -20.95 -8.43
CA GLY A 139 18.07 -19.70 -8.12
C GLY A 139 19.25 -19.86 -7.17
N HIS A 140 20.35 -20.48 -7.62
CA HIS A 140 21.67 -20.22 -7.05
C HIS A 140 22.56 -19.58 -8.10
N THR A 141 22.89 -18.31 -7.91
CA THR A 141 24.05 -17.65 -8.51
C THR A 141 25.21 -17.72 -7.51
N ARG A 142 25.90 -18.86 -7.44
CA ARG A 142 27.23 -18.91 -6.80
C ARG A 142 28.12 -19.94 -7.47
N THR A 143 29.35 -19.51 -7.74
CA THR A 143 30.42 -20.25 -8.41
C THR A 143 30.85 -21.48 -7.60
N PRO A 144 31.22 -22.59 -8.28
CA PRO A 144 31.59 -23.84 -7.63
C PRO A 144 33.01 -23.71 -7.04
N GLY A 145 33.15 -23.79 -5.72
CA GLY A 145 34.48 -23.81 -5.09
C GLY A 145 34.49 -23.71 -3.56
N ASP A 146 33.48 -23.09 -2.94
CA ASP A 146 33.46 -22.90 -1.49
C ASP A 146 33.01 -24.21 -0.81
N LYS A 147 33.96 -24.93 -0.19
CA LYS A 147 33.67 -26.08 0.67
C LYS A 147 32.95 -25.58 1.93
N GLU A 148 31.65 -25.79 1.98
CA GLU A 148 30.80 -25.49 3.14
C GLU A 148 31.11 -26.51 4.26
N GLU A 149 31.78 -26.07 5.33
CA GLU A 149 31.85 -26.85 6.57
C GLU A 149 30.50 -26.71 7.27
N ARG A 150 29.61 -27.68 7.03
CA ARG A 150 28.29 -27.74 7.65
C ARG A 150 28.43 -28.28 9.08
N ALA A 151 28.41 -27.38 10.06
CA ALA A 151 28.16 -27.77 11.45
C ALA A 151 26.66 -28.05 11.60
N GLU A 152 26.26 -29.32 11.39
CA GLU A 152 24.88 -29.76 11.57
C GLU A 152 24.61 -30.03 13.05
N VAL A 153 24.06 -29.04 13.77
CA VAL A 153 23.60 -29.24 15.15
C VAL A 153 22.16 -29.76 15.11
N LYS A 154 21.99 -31.09 15.20
CA LYS A 154 20.67 -31.71 15.36
C LYS A 154 20.22 -31.62 16.81
N VAL A 155 19.28 -30.72 17.08
CA VAL A 155 18.53 -30.70 18.35
C VAL A 155 17.14 -31.25 18.08
N ASP A 156 16.74 -32.29 18.80
CA ASP A 156 15.41 -32.87 18.69
C ASP A 156 14.42 -32.04 19.52
N PHE A 157 13.39 -31.47 18.87
CA PHE A 157 12.52 -30.43 19.43
C PHE A 157 11.23 -30.98 20.07
N THR A 158 11.07 -32.30 20.23
CA THR A 158 9.90 -32.87 20.92
C THR A 158 10.06 -32.84 22.44
N GLY A 159 9.46 -31.83 23.09
CA GLY A 159 9.40 -31.73 24.55
C GLY A 159 8.91 -30.39 25.06
N ASP A 160 8.64 -30.34 26.37
CA ASP A 160 8.30 -29.12 27.13
C ASP A 160 9.32 -27.99 26.85
N VAL A 161 8.83 -26.84 26.39
CA VAL A 161 9.62 -25.71 25.89
C VAL A 161 10.66 -25.25 26.92
N SER A 162 10.30 -25.26 28.21
CA SER A 162 11.23 -24.88 29.28
C SER A 162 12.43 -25.82 29.37
N LYS A 163 12.20 -27.13 29.29
CA LYS A 163 13.28 -28.13 29.32
C LYS A 163 14.16 -28.08 28.08
N LEU A 164 13.60 -27.60 26.97
CA LEU A 164 14.31 -27.48 25.72
C LEU A 164 15.20 -26.23 25.69
N LEU A 165 14.71 -25.14 26.29
CA LEU A 165 15.50 -23.95 26.53
C LEU A 165 16.70 -24.25 27.44
N ASP A 166 16.50 -25.03 28.50
CA ASP A 166 17.59 -25.45 29.41
C ASP A 166 18.63 -26.30 28.69
N LYS A 167 18.20 -27.23 27.83
CA LYS A 167 19.11 -28.05 27.02
C LYS A 167 19.90 -27.23 26.00
N LEU A 168 19.24 -26.26 25.35
CA LEU A 168 19.91 -25.37 24.41
C LEU A 168 20.93 -24.48 25.14
N LEU A 169 20.57 -23.96 26.32
CA LEU A 169 21.46 -23.18 27.16
C LEU A 169 22.69 -24.00 27.58
N ALA A 170 22.48 -25.26 27.99
CA ALA A 170 23.57 -26.17 28.33
C ALA A 170 24.49 -26.44 27.12
N ALA A 171 23.91 -26.75 25.96
CA ALA A 171 24.67 -27.00 24.74
C ALA A 171 25.50 -25.79 24.29
N ILE A 172 24.92 -24.58 24.37
CA ILE A 172 25.63 -23.32 24.06
C ILE A 172 26.75 -23.07 25.08
N SER A 173 26.50 -23.32 26.37
CA SER A 173 27.49 -23.14 27.44
C SER A 173 28.68 -24.08 27.33
N GLU A 174 28.52 -25.25 26.72
CA GLU A 174 29.60 -26.20 26.49
C GLU A 174 30.47 -25.88 25.26
N THR A 175 30.00 -25.01 24.36
CA THR A 175 30.82 -24.57 23.21
C THR A 175 32.00 -23.73 23.68
N GLU A 176 33.13 -23.83 22.97
CA GLU A 176 34.33 -23.02 23.27
C GLU A 176 34.04 -21.51 23.21
N GLN A 177 33.13 -21.08 22.32
CA GLN A 177 32.66 -19.70 22.25
C GLN A 177 31.79 -19.32 23.45
N GLY A 178 30.91 -20.22 23.90
CA GLY A 178 30.08 -20.04 25.10
C GLY A 178 30.94 -19.89 26.35
N LYS A 179 31.91 -20.78 26.56
CA LYS A 179 32.87 -20.67 27.68
C LYS A 179 33.68 -19.37 27.62
N ALA A 180 34.17 -18.99 26.44
CA ALA A 180 34.92 -17.75 26.26
C ALA A 180 34.05 -16.50 26.51
N LEU A 181 32.76 -16.54 26.14
CA LEU A 181 31.82 -15.46 26.40
C LEU A 181 31.48 -15.36 27.89
N THR A 182 31.21 -16.49 28.56
CA THR A 182 31.00 -16.53 30.01
C THR A 182 32.21 -16.00 30.76
N ALA A 183 33.43 -16.45 30.42
CA ALA A 183 34.65 -15.96 31.03
C ALA A 183 34.86 -14.45 30.80
N LYS A 184 34.44 -13.91 29.64
CA LYS A 184 34.46 -12.46 29.41
C LYS A 184 33.40 -11.73 30.22
N ILE A 185 32.20 -12.28 30.34
CA ILE A 185 31.12 -11.70 31.16
C ILE A 185 31.58 -11.64 32.62
N ASP A 186 32.20 -12.70 33.14
CA ASP A 186 32.74 -12.73 34.52
C ASP A 186 33.90 -11.75 34.73
N GLN A 187 34.59 -11.33 33.67
CA GLN A 187 35.63 -10.29 33.73
C GLN A 187 35.07 -8.86 33.69
N ILE A 188 33.81 -8.65 33.30
CA ILE A 188 33.21 -7.31 33.21
C ILE A 188 33.04 -6.66 34.60
N PRO A 189 32.49 -7.32 35.64
CA PRO A 189 32.37 -6.73 36.98
C PRO A 189 33.73 -6.38 37.59
N TYR A 190 34.73 -7.24 37.40
CA TYR A 190 36.05 -7.10 38.01
C TYR A 190 36.86 -5.93 37.42
N ARG A 191 36.66 -5.60 36.14
CA ARG A 191 37.41 -4.52 35.46
C ARG A 191 36.81 -3.14 35.70
N SER A 192 35.50 -3.01 35.93
CA SER A 192 34.87 -1.71 36.11
C SER A 192 34.95 -1.21 37.55
N GLU A 193 34.63 -2.03 38.55
CA GLU A 193 34.49 -1.52 39.93
C GLU A 193 35.84 -1.26 40.60
N VAL A 194 36.80 -2.18 40.50
CA VAL A 194 38.13 -2.02 41.10
C VAL A 194 38.90 -0.88 40.43
N GLN A 195 38.88 -0.81 39.09
CA GLN A 195 39.60 0.23 38.35
C GLN A 195 38.99 1.62 38.55
N LEU A 196 37.66 1.74 38.70
CA LEU A 196 37.04 3.02 39.08
C LEU A 196 37.38 3.38 40.53
N SER A 197 37.32 2.43 41.46
CA SER A 197 37.64 2.67 42.87
C SER A 197 39.06 3.18 43.05
N ASP A 198 40.06 2.52 42.45
CA ASP A 198 41.47 2.94 42.54
C ASP A 198 41.70 4.33 41.93
N ARG A 199 41.01 4.66 40.83
CA ARG A 199 41.09 5.97 40.19
C ARG A 199 40.44 7.06 41.02
N VAL A 200 39.34 6.76 41.69
CA VAL A 200 38.66 7.69 42.60
C VAL A 200 39.56 7.97 43.81
N GLU A 201 40.13 6.94 44.43
CA GLU A 201 41.05 7.10 45.56
C GLU A 201 42.29 7.93 45.18
N THR A 202 42.85 7.68 43.99
CA THR A 202 43.98 8.47 43.47
C THR A 202 43.59 9.94 43.25
N LEU A 203 42.41 10.20 42.69
CA LEU A 203 41.91 11.56 42.48
C LEU A 203 41.67 12.29 43.81
N GLU A 204 41.11 11.61 44.81
CA GLU A 204 40.91 12.17 46.14
C GLU A 204 42.24 12.56 46.81
N ALA A 205 43.27 11.72 46.69
CA ALA A 205 44.60 12.02 47.19
C ALA A 205 45.20 13.26 46.49
N CYS A 206 45.09 13.35 45.16
CA CYS A 206 45.57 14.51 44.41
C CYS A 206 44.85 15.81 44.81
N VAL A 207 43.53 15.76 45.02
CA VAL A 207 42.75 16.94 45.45
C VAL A 207 43.18 17.42 46.83
N LYS A 208 43.45 16.51 47.77
CA LYS A 208 43.98 16.88 49.11
C LYS A 208 45.32 17.62 49.00
N VAL A 209 46.26 17.10 48.21
CA VAL A 209 47.57 17.72 47.99
C VAL A 209 47.43 19.10 47.35
N LEU A 210 46.53 19.25 46.37
CA LEU A 210 46.30 20.54 45.72
C LEU A 210 45.75 21.58 46.71
N ASN A 211 44.81 21.18 47.57
CA ASN A 211 44.24 22.05 48.59
C ASN A 211 45.27 22.49 49.63
N GLU A 212 46.17 21.59 50.05
CA GLU A 212 47.28 21.93 50.94
C GLU A 212 48.22 22.97 50.31
N HIS A 213 48.62 22.77 49.05
CA HIS A 213 49.45 23.73 48.32
C HIS A 213 48.75 25.08 48.14
N LEU A 214 47.45 25.08 47.84
CA LEU A 214 46.66 26.31 47.72
C LEU A 214 46.66 27.08 49.06
N GLY A 215 46.46 26.37 50.19
CA GLY A 215 46.53 26.96 51.52
C GLY A 215 47.90 27.57 51.84
N GLN A 216 48.98 26.87 51.48
CA GLN A 216 50.35 27.37 51.63
C GLN A 216 50.59 28.63 50.77
N MET A 217 50.14 28.63 49.52
CA MET A 217 50.23 29.80 48.63
C MET A 217 49.46 30.99 49.20
N ILE A 218 48.23 30.80 49.67
CA ILE A 218 47.42 31.85 50.28
C ILE A 218 48.16 32.45 51.48
N THR A 219 48.72 31.61 52.35
CA THR A 219 49.49 32.05 53.52
C THR A 219 50.71 32.86 53.11
N ALA A 220 51.46 32.42 52.10
CA ALA A 220 52.62 33.13 51.58
C ALA A 220 52.26 34.49 50.97
N VAL A 221 51.16 34.57 50.23
CA VAL A 221 50.65 35.82 49.65
C VAL A 221 50.21 36.79 50.76
N CYS A 222 49.50 36.31 51.77
CA CYS A 222 49.13 37.13 52.94
C CYS A 222 50.37 37.68 53.66
N ALA A 223 51.37 36.84 53.92
CA ALA A 223 52.62 37.25 54.56
C ALA A 223 53.44 38.26 53.72
N LEU A 224 53.41 38.14 52.39
CA LEU A 224 54.01 39.12 51.48
C LEU A 224 53.26 40.45 51.54
N SER A 225 51.93 40.41 51.47
CA SER A 225 51.07 41.60 51.56
C SER A 225 51.32 42.40 52.85
N GLU A 226 51.49 41.71 53.98
CA GLU A 226 51.81 42.35 55.27
C GLU A 226 53.21 42.99 55.31
N LYS A 227 54.19 42.42 54.59
CA LYS A 227 55.55 42.97 54.52
C LYS A 227 55.68 44.15 53.56
N THR A 228 54.83 44.26 52.54
CA THR A 228 54.88 45.33 51.52
C THR A 228 54.07 46.58 51.87
N LEU A 229 53.36 46.61 53.01
CA LEU A 229 52.77 47.84 53.53
C LEU A 229 53.75 48.54 54.50
N PRO A 230 54.50 49.57 54.08
CA PRO A 230 55.15 50.46 55.04
C PRO A 230 54.06 51.22 55.81
N ARG A 231 54.16 51.23 57.15
CA ARG A 231 53.40 52.12 58.02
C ARG A 231 53.72 53.58 57.73
#